data_AF-A0A949ERT6-F1
#
_entry.id   AF-A0A949ERT6-F1
#
_cell.length_a   1.000
_cell.length_b   1.000
_cell.length_c   1.000
_cell.angle_alpha   90.00
_cell.angle_beta   90.00
_cell.angle_gamma   90.00
#
_symmetry.space_group_name_H-M   'P 1'
#
loop_
_entity.id
_entity.type
_entity.pdbx_description
1 polymer ?
#
loop_
_entity_poly.entity_id
_entity_poly.type
_entity_poly.pdbx_seq_one_letter_code
_entity_poly.pdbx_strand_id
1 'polypeptide(L)'
;MKLEVTHTILTMEPDLEKSSGHVLRFLDRTTLVHYDAVRVVAAESCSGADPRFWSCLEQGLADNRQVLNKLIGELRAAGTKEFSNLLAMPQGFQSKIFHTMAHLLDGFFGIDSQFYNLPEDSHWLGESLRKQIEASPEEFWLVTVVATLESLEHQAIAGLRSFEK
;
A
#
# COMPACT_ATOMS: atom_id res chain seq x y z
N MET A 1 14.75 -16.94 1.11
CA MET A 1 13.29 -17.03 1.36
C MET A 1 12.60 -16.02 0.47
N LYS A 2 11.51 -16.38 -0.20
CA LYS A 2 10.76 -15.50 -1.10
C LYS A 2 9.56 -14.92 -0.36
N LEU A 3 9.46 -13.59 -0.29
CA LEU A 3 8.27 -12.88 0.18
C LEU A 3 7.53 -12.34 -1.03
N GLU A 4 6.24 -12.63 -1.13
CA GLU A 4 5.36 -12.01 -2.13
C GLU A 4 4.40 -11.04 -1.45
N VAL A 5 4.22 -9.89 -2.09
CA VAL A 5 3.35 -8.81 -1.63
C VAL A 5 2.44 -8.43 -2.78
N THR A 6 1.15 -8.32 -2.51
CA THR A 6 0.16 -7.89 -3.51
C THR A 6 -0.21 -6.44 -3.23
N HIS A 7 -0.25 -5.63 -4.28
CA HIS A 7 -0.73 -4.25 -4.21
C HIS A 7 -1.83 -4.06 -5.25
N THR A 8 -2.86 -3.29 -4.90
CA THR A 8 -3.85 -2.75 -5.82
C THR A 8 -3.56 -1.27 -6.02
N ILE A 9 -3.23 -0.85 -7.24
CA ILE A 9 -2.84 0.53 -7.51
C ILE A 9 -3.84 1.16 -8.48
N LEU A 10 -4.49 2.24 -8.03
CA LEU A 10 -5.37 3.05 -8.85
C LEU A 10 -4.54 3.96 -9.76
N THR A 11 -4.89 3.97 -11.04
CA THR A 11 -4.29 4.82 -12.08
C THR A 11 -5.39 5.54 -12.85
N MET A 12 -5.03 6.66 -13.47
CA MET A 12 -5.86 7.40 -14.41
C MET A 12 -5.22 7.32 -15.80
N GLU A 13 -5.57 6.26 -16.53
CA GLU A 13 -5.03 5.91 -17.85
C GLU A 13 -6.13 5.18 -18.64
N PRO A 14 -6.14 5.25 -19.98
CA PRO A 14 -7.27 4.77 -20.78
C PRO A 14 -7.35 3.24 -20.94
N ASP A 15 -6.28 2.51 -20.63
CA ASP A 15 -6.21 1.07 -20.84
C ASP A 15 -5.20 0.40 -19.89
N LEU A 16 -5.38 -0.92 -19.71
CA LEU A 16 -4.53 -1.71 -18.81
C LEU A 16 -3.05 -1.64 -19.16
N GLU A 17 -2.69 -1.54 -20.44
CA GLU A 17 -1.29 -1.52 -20.87
C GLU A 17 -0.59 -0.26 -20.36
N LYS A 18 -1.21 0.91 -20.55
CA LYS A 18 -0.71 2.18 -20.04
C LYS A 18 -0.73 2.25 -18.52
N SER A 19 -1.81 1.79 -17.88
CA SER A 19 -1.89 1.69 -16.42
C SER A 19 -0.77 0.82 -15.85
N SER A 20 -0.56 -0.36 -16.44
CA SER A 20 0.52 -1.28 -16.06
C SER A 20 1.89 -0.63 -16.20
N GLY A 21 2.15 0.02 -17.33
CA GLY A 21 3.39 0.73 -17.56
C GLY A 21 3.62 1.87 -16.56
N HIS A 22 2.57 2.60 -16.19
CA HIS A 22 2.63 3.64 -15.18
C HIS A 22 2.99 3.06 -13.80
N VAL A 23 2.29 2.02 -13.37
CA VAL A 23 2.56 1.34 -12.09
C VAL A 23 3.99 0.80 -12.02
N LEU A 24 4.46 0.12 -13.07
CA LEU A 24 5.82 -0.42 -13.07
C LEU A 24 6.88 0.68 -12.99
N ARG A 25 6.69 1.80 -13.70
CA ARG A 25 7.59 2.96 -13.59
C ARG A 25 7.55 3.61 -12.20
N PHE A 26 6.37 3.68 -11.60
CA PHE A 26 6.22 4.20 -10.24
C PHE A 26 6.99 3.33 -9.24
N LEU A 27 6.84 2.01 -9.31
CA LEU A 27 7.52 1.07 -8.41
C LEU A 27 9.04 1.06 -8.62
N ASP A 28 9.51 1.13 -9.87
CA ASP A 28 10.94 1.22 -10.21
C ASP A 28 11.62 2.48 -9.64
N ARG A 29 10.87 3.60 -9.59
CA ARG A 29 11.36 4.89 -9.08
C ARG A 29 11.18 5.08 -7.58
N THR A 30 10.39 4.24 -6.93
CA THR A 30 10.13 4.38 -5.50
C THR A 30 11.37 3.95 -4.71
N THR A 31 11.95 4.88 -3.96
CA THR A 31 13.21 4.63 -3.22
C THR A 31 12.99 3.96 -1.87
N LEU A 32 11.79 4.07 -1.30
CA LEU A 32 11.43 3.52 0.02
C LEU A 32 11.30 1.99 0.02
N VAL A 33 10.96 1.39 -1.12
CA VAL A 33 10.85 -0.06 -1.27
C VAL A 33 11.35 -0.46 -2.65
N HIS A 34 12.26 -1.45 -2.69
CA HIS A 34 12.78 -2.00 -3.94
C HIS A 34 12.42 -3.49 -4.00
N TYR A 35 11.79 -3.89 -5.09
CA TYR A 35 11.36 -5.26 -5.33
C TYR A 35 12.29 -5.93 -6.34
N ASP A 36 12.66 -7.19 -6.09
CA ASP A 36 13.49 -7.96 -7.02
C ASP A 36 12.74 -8.30 -8.32
N ALA A 37 11.42 -8.48 -8.21
CA ALA A 37 10.55 -8.66 -9.36
C ALA A 37 9.15 -8.11 -9.09
N VAL A 38 8.50 -7.59 -10.13
CA VAL A 38 7.10 -7.17 -10.10
C VAL A 38 6.40 -7.74 -11.32
N ARG A 39 5.22 -8.34 -11.12
CA ARG A 39 4.35 -8.79 -12.20
C ARG A 39 2.95 -8.20 -12.06
N VAL A 40 2.37 -7.79 -13.18
CA VAL A 40 0.97 -7.37 -13.25
C VAL A 40 0.07 -8.61 -13.34
N VAL A 41 -1.04 -8.61 -12.61
CA VAL A 41 -2.04 -9.68 -12.60
C VAL A 41 -3.28 -9.22 -13.34
N ALA A 42 -3.25 -9.28 -14.67
CA ALA A 42 -4.32 -8.76 -15.53
C ALA A 42 -5.73 -9.30 -15.21
N ALA A 43 -5.84 -10.53 -14.73
CA ALA A 43 -7.13 -11.13 -14.35
C ALA A 43 -7.76 -10.51 -13.08
N GLU A 44 -6.91 -9.94 -12.21
CA GLU A 44 -7.33 -9.26 -10.97
C GLU A 44 -7.39 -7.74 -11.13
N SER A 45 -6.78 -7.20 -12.19
CA SER A 45 -6.95 -5.80 -12.60
C SER A 45 -8.32 -5.55 -13.22
N CYS A 46 -8.86 -4.34 -13.05
CA CYS A 46 -10.13 -3.95 -13.66
C CYS A 46 -10.22 -2.45 -13.97
N SER A 47 -10.97 -2.12 -15.03
CA SER A 47 -11.33 -0.75 -15.40
C SER A 47 -12.39 -0.20 -14.45
N GLY A 48 -12.47 1.12 -14.30
CA GLY A 48 -13.57 1.81 -13.60
C GLY A 48 -14.96 1.46 -14.14
N ALA A 49 -15.05 1.05 -15.42
CA ALA A 49 -16.30 0.60 -16.02
C ALA A 49 -16.67 -0.86 -15.69
N ASP A 50 -15.77 -1.63 -15.06
CA ASP A 50 -16.04 -3.01 -14.64
C ASP A 50 -16.95 -3.01 -13.39
N PRO A 51 -18.02 -3.82 -13.34
CA PRO A 51 -18.89 -3.93 -12.16
C PRO A 51 -18.15 -4.27 -10.85
N ARG A 52 -16.98 -4.90 -10.94
CA ARG A 52 -16.16 -5.27 -9.78
C ARG A 52 -15.36 -4.10 -9.21
N PHE A 53 -15.14 -3.04 -9.99
CA PHE A 53 -14.19 -1.97 -9.66
C PHE A 53 -14.38 -1.40 -8.25
N TRP A 54 -15.58 -0.92 -7.92
CA TRP A 54 -15.84 -0.32 -6.63
C TRP A 54 -15.66 -1.30 -5.47
N SER A 55 -16.05 -2.57 -5.67
CA SER A 55 -15.84 -3.59 -4.64
C SER A 55 -14.36 -3.86 -4.38
N CYS A 56 -13.54 -3.91 -5.44
CA CYS A 56 -12.08 -4.06 -5.33
C CYS A 56 -11.42 -2.85 -4.69
N LEU A 57 -11.82 -1.63 -5.07
CA LEU A 57 -11.31 -0.39 -4.50
C LEU A 57 -11.60 -0.32 -3.00
N GLU A 58 -12.87 -0.50 -2.61
CA GLU A 58 -13.29 -0.43 -1.21
C GLU A 58 -12.65 -1.52 -0.35
N GLN A 59 -12.44 -2.71 -0.92
CA GLN A 59 -11.68 -3.76 -0.25
C GLN A 59 -10.23 -3.32 0.01
N GLY A 60 -9.54 -2.78 -0.99
CA GLY A 60 -8.18 -2.27 -0.82
C GLY A 60 -8.08 -1.14 0.23
N LEU A 61 -9.05 -0.23 0.27
CA LEU A 61 -9.16 0.79 1.32
C LEU A 61 -9.39 0.17 2.71
N ALA A 62 -10.24 -0.86 2.80
CA ALA A 62 -10.48 -1.59 4.04
C ALA A 62 -9.22 -2.34 4.51
N ASP A 63 -8.45 -2.90 3.59
CA ASP A 63 -7.20 -3.61 3.88
C ASP A 63 -6.14 -2.64 4.43
N ASN A 64 -6.00 -1.44 3.86
CA ASN A 64 -5.16 -0.38 4.43
C ASN A 64 -5.57 -0.02 5.87
N ARG A 65 -6.88 0.11 6.14
CA ARG A 65 -7.39 0.35 7.50
C ARG A 65 -7.10 -0.81 8.44
N GLN A 66 -7.17 -2.05 7.95
CA GLN A 66 -6.84 -3.24 8.72
C GLN A 66 -5.36 -3.28 9.11
N VAL A 67 -4.46 -2.89 8.20
CA VAL A 67 -3.03 -2.74 8.50
C VAL A 67 -2.82 -1.72 9.63
N LEU A 68 -3.42 -0.54 9.54
CA LEU A 68 -3.34 0.46 10.62
C LEU A 68 -3.89 -0.05 11.95
N ASN A 69 -5.02 -0.75 11.95
CA ASN A 69 -5.58 -1.34 13.16
C ASN A 69 -4.64 -2.36 13.81
N LYS A 70 -3.96 -3.18 13.00
CA LYS A 70 -2.95 -4.12 13.47
C LYS A 70 -1.76 -3.39 14.12
N LEU A 71 -1.22 -2.37 13.44
CA LEU A 71 -0.11 -1.57 13.95
C LEU A 71 -0.46 -0.85 15.27
N ILE A 72 -1.68 -0.31 15.39
CA ILE A 72 -2.19 0.26 16.66
C ILE A 72 -2.23 -0.81 17.76
N GLY A 73 -2.68 -2.02 17.44
CA GLY A 73 -2.70 -3.14 18.37
C GLY A 73 -1.29 -3.51 18.87
N GLU A 74 -0.33 -3.59 17.96
CA GLU A 74 1.08 -3.85 18.28
C GLU A 74 1.70 -2.74 19.13
N LEU A 75 1.43 -1.48 18.80
CA LEU A 75 1.91 -0.31 19.54
C LEU A 75 1.36 -0.28 20.98
N ARG A 76 0.08 -0.62 21.15
CA ARG A 76 -0.55 -0.79 22.47
C ARG A 76 0.04 -1.94 23.26
N ALA A 77 0.26 -3.09 22.62
CA ALA A 77 0.88 -4.26 23.25
C ALA A 77 2.32 -3.97 23.73
N ALA A 78 3.02 -3.09 23.01
CA ALA A 78 4.36 -2.61 23.38
C ALA A 78 4.36 -1.51 24.46
N GLY A 79 3.20 -1.07 24.94
CA GLY A 79 3.08 -0.16 26.09
C GLY A 79 2.68 1.28 25.76
N THR A 80 2.46 1.63 24.49
CA THR A 80 1.93 2.95 24.10
C THR A 80 0.40 2.93 24.18
N LYS A 81 -0.16 3.39 25.31
CA LYS A 81 -1.60 3.33 25.57
C LYS A 81 -2.33 4.64 25.25
N GLU A 82 -1.62 5.75 25.33
CA GLU A 82 -2.14 7.11 25.17
C GLU A 82 -1.27 7.91 24.20
N PHE A 83 -1.85 8.93 23.57
CA PHE A 83 -1.14 9.79 22.62
C PHE A 83 0.03 10.55 23.27
N SER A 84 -0.09 10.90 24.54
CA SER A 84 0.97 11.53 25.34
C SER A 84 2.24 10.67 25.42
N ASN A 85 2.14 9.34 25.30
CA ASN A 85 3.28 8.44 25.34
C ASN A 85 4.23 8.63 24.15
N LEU A 86 3.79 9.24 23.05
CA LEU A 86 4.65 9.54 21.89
C LEU A 86 5.85 10.43 22.27
N LEU A 87 5.69 11.32 23.27
CA LEU A 87 6.74 12.23 23.72
C LEU A 87 7.92 11.51 24.41
N ALA A 88 7.66 10.33 24.99
CA ALA A 88 8.64 9.53 25.72
C ALA A 88 8.97 8.21 25.00
N MET A 89 8.53 8.07 23.75
CA MET A 89 8.72 6.85 22.97
C MET A 89 10.20 6.60 22.72
N PRO A 90 10.76 5.45 23.11
CA PRO A 90 12.15 5.13 22.82
C PRO A 90 12.34 4.88 21.33
N GLN A 91 13.53 5.21 20.82
CA GLN A 91 13.94 4.77 19.50
C GLN A 91 14.02 3.24 19.47
N GLY A 92 13.35 2.61 18.52
CA GLY A 92 13.33 1.16 18.37
C GLY A 92 12.02 0.64 17.80
N PHE A 93 11.58 -0.52 18.28
CA PHE A 93 10.35 -1.19 17.84
C PHE A 93 9.13 -0.25 17.78
N GLN A 94 8.82 0.45 18.88
CA GLN A 94 7.64 1.32 18.97
C GLN A 94 7.70 2.49 17.99
N SER A 95 8.86 3.17 17.92
CA SER A 95 9.04 4.30 17.01
C SER A 95 8.97 3.86 15.55
N LYS A 96 9.40 2.62 15.23
CA LYS A 96 9.30 2.06 13.88
C LYS A 96 7.86 1.71 13.50
N ILE A 97 7.07 1.14 14.41
CA ILE A 97 5.62 0.94 14.16
C ILE A 97 4.95 2.28 13.89
N PHE A 98 5.20 3.27 14.75
CA PHE A 98 4.61 4.59 14.57
C PHE A 98 5.04 5.23 13.24
N HIS A 99 6.30 5.07 12.84
CA HIS A 99 6.80 5.50 11.54
C HIS A 99 6.09 4.80 10.37
N THR A 100 5.90 3.48 10.41
CA THR A 100 5.12 2.75 9.40
C THR A 100 3.68 3.26 9.34
N MET A 101 3.03 3.51 10.49
CA MET A 101 1.70 4.12 10.50
C MET A 101 1.70 5.50 9.83
N ALA A 102 2.71 6.33 10.12
CA ALA A 102 2.83 7.65 9.51
C ALA A 102 2.95 7.55 7.98
N HIS A 103 3.67 6.55 7.44
CA HIS A 103 3.74 6.34 6.00
C HIS A 103 2.37 6.06 5.36
N LEU A 104 1.56 5.19 5.96
CA LEU A 104 0.20 4.93 5.47
C LEU A 104 -0.73 6.14 5.61
N LEU A 105 -0.52 6.97 6.63
CA LEU A 105 -1.37 8.15 6.87
C LEU A 105 -0.99 9.33 5.97
N ASP A 106 0.28 9.45 5.60
CA ASP A 106 0.85 10.59 4.85
C ASP A 106 0.99 10.32 3.34
N GLY A 107 0.74 9.09 2.88
CA GLY A 107 0.78 8.74 1.45
C GLY A 107 2.11 8.20 0.93
N PHE A 108 3.05 7.84 1.83
CA PHE A 108 4.31 7.22 1.43
C PHE A 108 4.13 5.74 1.09
N PHE A 109 4.30 5.40 -0.18
CA PHE A 109 4.22 4.01 -0.61
C PHE A 109 5.32 3.15 0.02
N GLY A 110 4.91 2.02 0.58
CA GLY A 110 5.78 1.00 1.14
C GLY A 110 5.18 -0.39 1.08
N ILE A 111 5.91 -1.38 1.59
CA ILE A 111 5.56 -2.81 1.54
C ILE A 111 4.19 -3.14 2.17
N ASP A 112 3.74 -2.31 3.11
CA ASP A 112 2.47 -2.49 3.82
C ASP A 112 1.26 -1.87 3.09
N SER A 113 1.47 -1.14 1.99
CA SER A 113 0.42 -0.50 1.20
C SER A 113 -0.41 -1.56 0.49
N GLN A 114 -1.66 -1.81 0.87
CA GLN A 114 -2.52 -2.76 0.16
C GLN A 114 -3.16 -2.09 -1.05
N PHE A 115 -3.68 -0.88 -0.85
CA PHE A 115 -4.16 0.00 -1.90
C PHE A 115 -3.32 1.26 -1.99
N TYR A 116 -3.07 1.74 -3.21
CA TYR A 116 -2.44 3.03 -3.45
C TYR A 116 -3.12 3.78 -4.60
N ASN A 117 -3.43 5.03 -4.35
CA ASN A 117 -4.01 5.99 -5.28
C ASN A 117 -2.89 6.84 -5.85
N LEU A 118 -2.45 6.47 -7.06
CA LEU A 118 -1.36 7.16 -7.74
C LEU A 118 -1.74 8.60 -8.15
N PRO A 119 -2.97 8.89 -8.65
CA PRO A 119 -3.38 10.27 -8.94
C PRO A 119 -3.29 11.27 -7.77
N GLU A 120 -3.46 10.82 -6.53
CA GLU A 120 -3.41 11.68 -5.34
C GLU A 120 -2.22 11.38 -4.42
N ASP A 121 -1.27 10.54 -4.84
CA ASP A 121 -0.12 10.07 -4.03
C ASP A 121 -0.54 9.62 -2.62
N SER A 122 -1.57 8.77 -2.50
CA SER A 122 -2.27 8.50 -1.24
C SER A 122 -2.70 7.05 -1.04
N HIS A 123 -2.84 6.60 0.21
CA HIS A 123 -3.48 5.31 0.55
C HIS A 123 -5.01 5.39 0.61
N TRP A 124 -5.57 6.58 0.39
CA TRP A 124 -6.98 6.89 0.52
C TRP A 124 -7.54 7.43 -0.81
N LEU A 125 -8.88 7.41 -0.92
CA LEU A 125 -9.58 8.01 -2.04
C LEU A 125 -10.21 9.34 -1.59
N GLY A 126 -9.78 10.45 -2.20
CA GLY A 126 -10.40 11.76 -2.01
C GLY A 126 -11.79 11.85 -2.64
N GLU A 127 -12.67 12.68 -2.07
CA GLU A 127 -14.02 12.89 -2.60
C GLU A 127 -14.02 13.48 -4.02
N SER A 128 -13.03 14.31 -4.34
CA SER A 128 -12.87 14.90 -5.68
C SER A 128 -12.57 13.82 -6.71
N LEU A 129 -11.57 12.95 -6.44
CA LEU A 129 -11.22 11.88 -7.35
C LEU A 129 -12.35 10.86 -7.48
N ARG A 130 -13.05 10.54 -6.39
CA ARG A 130 -14.24 9.69 -6.44
C ARG A 130 -15.26 10.18 -7.48
N LYS A 131 -15.60 11.47 -7.46
CA LYS A 131 -16.54 12.07 -8.42
C LYS A 131 -16.01 12.02 -9.85
N GLN A 132 -14.70 12.12 -10.05
CA GLN A 132 -14.09 11.99 -11.37
C GLN A 132 -14.20 10.56 -11.90
N ILE A 133 -13.95 9.55 -11.06
CA ILE A 133 -14.13 8.13 -11.41
C ILE A 133 -15.59 7.84 -11.77
N GLU A 134 -16.55 8.39 -10.99
CA GLU A 134 -17.98 8.22 -11.26
C GLU A 134 -18.40 8.90 -12.59
N ALA A 135 -17.75 10.00 -12.96
CA ALA A 135 -18.05 10.75 -14.19
C ALA A 135 -17.44 10.13 -15.45
N SER A 136 -16.22 9.59 -15.36
CA SER A 136 -15.45 9.05 -16.49
C SER A 136 -14.78 7.71 -16.12
N PRO A 137 -15.55 6.66 -15.80
CA PRO A 137 -15.02 5.40 -15.26
C PRO A 137 -14.03 4.69 -16.19
N GLU A 138 -14.15 4.86 -17.51
CA GLU A 138 -13.24 4.30 -18.51
C GLU A 138 -11.81 4.84 -18.45
N GLU A 139 -11.60 6.00 -17.80
CA GLU A 139 -10.27 6.62 -17.65
C GLU A 139 -9.51 6.09 -16.43
N PHE A 140 -10.13 5.20 -15.63
CA PHE A 140 -9.54 4.70 -14.40
C PHE A 140 -9.35 3.20 -14.44
N TRP A 141 -8.27 2.75 -13.80
CA TRP A 141 -7.95 1.34 -13.68
C TRP A 141 -7.37 1.04 -12.31
N LEU A 142 -7.86 -0.05 -11.70
CA LEU A 142 -7.17 -0.74 -10.62
C LEU A 142 -6.24 -1.77 -11.25
N VAL A 143 -4.94 -1.60 -11.01
CA VAL A 143 -3.91 -2.53 -11.45
C VAL A 143 -3.45 -3.35 -10.25
N THR A 144 -3.66 -4.66 -10.31
CA THR A 144 -3.12 -5.57 -9.32
C THR A 144 -1.71 -5.97 -9.71
N VAL A 145 -0.77 -5.83 -8.78
CA VAL A 145 0.61 -6.29 -8.96
C VAL A 145 1.00 -7.23 -7.83
N VAL A 146 1.80 -8.24 -8.17
CA VAL A 146 2.49 -9.07 -7.20
C VAL A 146 3.97 -8.76 -7.29
N ALA A 147 4.49 -8.23 -6.20
CA ALA A 147 5.88 -7.87 -6.02
C ALA A 147 6.59 -8.93 -5.17
N THR A 148 7.82 -9.26 -5.54
CA THR A 148 8.66 -10.25 -4.87
C THR A 148 9.85 -9.58 -4.21
N LEU A 149 10.14 -10.01 -2.99
CA LEU A 149 11.40 -9.77 -2.28
C LEU A 149 12.10 -11.11 -2.04
N GLU A 150 13.27 -11.29 -2.64
CA GLU A 150 14.15 -12.41 -2.44
C GLU A 150 15.20 -12.05 -1.39
N SER A 151 15.09 -12.66 -0.21
CA SER A 151 16.14 -12.52 0.79
C SER A 151 17.22 -13.59 0.59
N LEU A 152 18.46 -13.14 0.37
CA LEU A 152 19.65 -13.98 0.33
C LEU A 152 20.12 -14.45 1.73
N GLU A 153 19.72 -13.80 2.84
CA GLU A 153 20.13 -14.22 4.20
C GLU A 153 19.07 -13.97 5.30
N HIS A 154 19.01 -14.90 6.27
CA HIS A 154 17.97 -15.19 7.27
C HIS A 154 17.54 -14.07 8.25
N GLN A 155 17.91 -12.80 8.08
CA GLN A 155 17.61 -11.73 9.06
C GLN A 155 16.82 -10.53 8.54
N ALA A 156 16.65 -10.36 7.22
CA ALA A 156 16.08 -9.12 6.68
C ALA A 156 14.53 -9.09 6.57
N ILE A 157 13.86 -10.25 6.41
CA ILE A 157 12.41 -10.26 6.20
C ILE A 157 11.63 -10.05 7.50
N ALA A 158 12.16 -10.52 8.63
CA ALA A 158 11.61 -10.18 9.94
C ALA A 158 11.62 -8.66 10.12
N GLY A 159 12.73 -7.97 9.84
CA GLY A 159 12.81 -6.50 9.92
C GLY A 159 11.85 -5.70 9.04
N LEU A 160 11.28 -6.29 7.97
CA LEU A 160 10.35 -5.65 7.04
C LEU A 160 8.87 -5.82 7.42
N ARG A 161 8.51 -6.79 8.27
CA ARG A 161 7.11 -7.07 8.66
C ARG A 161 6.89 -7.41 10.14
N SER A 162 7.95 -7.67 10.88
CA SER A 162 7.95 -7.97 12.31
C SER A 162 9.15 -7.29 12.93
N PHE A 163 8.96 -6.06 13.40
CA PHE A 163 9.92 -5.46 14.30
C PHE A 163 10.16 -6.48 15.43
N GLU A 164 11.38 -7.00 15.57
CA GLU A 164 11.63 -8.04 16.58
C GLU A 164 11.51 -7.42 17.98
N LYS A 165 10.98 -8.23 18.92
CA LYS A 165 10.75 -7.87 20.32
C LYS A 165 12.05 -7.67 21.09
#